data_AF-A0A7S0K9G2-F1
#
_entry.id   AF-A0A7S0K9G2-F1
#
_cell.length_a   1.000
_cell.length_b   1.000
_cell.length_c   1.000
_cell.angle_alpha   90.00
_cell.angle_beta   90.00
_cell.angle_gamma   90.00
#
_symmetry.space_group_name_H-M   'P 1'
#
loop_
_entity.id
_entity.type
_entity.pdbx_description
1 polymer ?
#
loop_
_entity_poly.entity_id
_entity_poly.type
_entity_poly.pdbx_seq_one_letter_code
_entity_poly.pdbx_strand_id
1 'polypeptide(L)'
;FWWVSRKSEHKVTTTRVIVTEKQPLRTCLKITNHHYLVIIVTMVVVTSFRKKLLTFSLLLFFIHVHNSFAKTEKDETGDKHAVKRCYNKWNKFRDDVSDSKGYAEFVICPGTTFKPGTYTQGGGTFTDLEINGPSISILCGEDGAYDNKCTITGGLSHITIGDDAGANILISGVKFEKATDSAINAFGPVTSHMKIRDCVFERNESDGG
;
A
#
# COMPACT_ATOMS: atom_id res chain seq x y z
N PHE A 1 -3.27 20.33 16.46
CA PHE A 1 -4.68 20.27 16.01
C PHE A 1 -4.74 19.27 14.87
N TRP A 2 -5.60 18.25 14.96
CA TRP A 2 -5.73 17.21 13.93
C TRP A 2 -6.92 17.56 13.06
N TRP A 3 -6.74 17.62 11.75
CA TRP A 3 -7.85 17.78 10.81
C TRP A 3 -7.97 16.52 9.98
N VAL A 4 -9.10 15.82 10.13
CA VAL A 4 -9.51 14.73 9.25
C VAL A 4 -10.56 15.31 8.32
N SER A 5 -10.18 15.51 7.05
CA SER A 5 -11.13 15.94 6.02
C SER A 5 -11.81 14.74 5.41
N ARG A 6 -13.15 14.70 5.49
CA ARG A 6 -14.00 13.78 4.71
C ARG A 6 -14.58 14.56 3.55
N LYS A 7 -14.38 14.06 2.33
CA LYS A 7 -15.19 14.45 1.17
C LYS A 7 -15.85 13.18 0.65
N SER A 8 -17.16 13.08 0.78
CA SER A 8 -17.94 11.92 0.33
C SER A 8 -18.69 12.26 -0.94
N GLU A 9 -18.30 11.63 -2.04
CA GLU A 9 -19.17 11.32 -3.16
C GLU A 9 -18.50 10.12 -3.88
N HIS A 10 -19.16 8.95 -3.77
CA HIS A 10 -18.65 7.59 -4.00
C HIS A 10 -17.69 7.05 -2.91
N LYS A 11 -17.86 5.78 -2.50
CA LYS A 11 -17.38 5.17 -1.23
C LYS A 11 -15.85 4.94 -1.16
N VAL A 12 -15.04 5.97 -1.39
CA VAL A 12 -13.61 5.98 -1.10
C VAL A 12 -13.40 6.75 0.19
N THR A 13 -12.80 6.11 1.21
CA THR A 13 -12.47 6.79 2.48
C THR A 13 -11.04 7.30 2.39
N THR A 14 -10.86 8.51 1.89
CA THR A 14 -9.55 9.16 1.90
C THR A 14 -9.20 9.56 3.34
N THR A 15 -8.10 9.03 3.88
CA THR A 15 -7.55 9.48 5.16
C THR A 15 -6.20 10.14 4.90
N ARG A 16 -6.15 11.47 5.05
CA ARG A 16 -4.88 12.21 5.03
C ARG A 16 -4.32 12.29 6.45
N VAL A 17 -3.09 11.82 6.63
CA VAL A 17 -2.35 11.99 7.88
C VAL A 17 -1.40 13.17 7.72
N ILE A 18 -1.86 14.36 8.08
CA ILE A 18 -1.05 15.58 8.09
C ILE A 18 -0.56 15.80 9.52
N VAL A 19 0.72 15.53 9.77
CA VAL A 19 1.37 15.81 11.06
C VAL A 19 2.01 17.19 10.98
N THR A 20 1.35 18.20 11.53
CA THR A 20 1.94 19.53 11.73
C THR A 20 2.66 19.59 13.08
N GLU A 21 3.90 20.09 13.07
CA GLU A 21 4.83 20.30 14.20
C GLU A 21 4.12 20.89 15.45
N LYS A 22 4.44 20.61 16.72
CA LYS A 22 5.62 20.10 17.43
C LYS A 22 5.12 19.15 18.52
N GLN A 23 5.53 17.88 18.56
CA GLN A 23 5.80 17.09 19.78
C GLN A 23 6.44 15.75 19.38
N PRO A 24 7.45 15.26 20.11
CA PRO A 24 8.00 13.92 19.91
C PRO A 24 6.99 12.89 20.46
N LEU A 25 6.05 12.45 19.64
CA LEU A 25 5.05 11.45 20.02
C LEU A 25 5.52 10.05 19.59
N ARG A 26 5.97 9.26 20.57
CA ARG A 26 5.90 7.80 20.49
C ARG A 26 4.43 7.41 20.63
N THR A 27 3.67 7.41 19.55
CA THR A 27 2.25 6.99 19.60
C THR A 27 1.91 6.15 18.39
N CYS A 28 1.53 4.89 18.65
CA CYS A 28 0.97 4.00 17.65
C CYS A 28 -0.39 4.53 17.21
N LEU A 29 -0.49 5.04 15.97
CA LEU A 29 -1.77 5.35 15.36
C LEU A 29 -2.39 4.05 14.84
N LYS A 30 -3.39 3.53 15.55
CA LYS A 30 -4.24 2.42 15.07
C LYS A 30 -5.47 3.02 14.39
N ILE A 31 -5.47 3.06 13.07
CA ILE A 31 -6.66 3.42 12.29
C ILE A 31 -7.50 2.15 12.14
N THR A 32 -8.54 1.99 12.97
CA THR A 32 -9.56 0.94 12.83
C THR A 32 -10.88 1.57 12.42
N ASN A 33 -11.34 1.30 11.20
CA ASN A 33 -12.71 1.57 10.77
C ASN A 33 -13.61 0.45 11.31
N HIS A 34 -14.34 0.71 12.40
CA HIS A 34 -15.40 -0.17 12.87
C HIS A 34 -16.77 0.44 12.54
N HIS A 35 -17.59 -0.33 11.82
CA HIS A 35 -18.98 -0.72 12.12
C HIS A 35 -19.76 -0.98 10.82
N TYR A 36 -20.20 -2.24 10.62
CA TYR A 36 -21.57 -2.71 10.34
C TYR A 36 -21.52 -4.13 9.74
N LEU A 37 -22.24 -5.06 10.38
CA LEU A 37 -22.56 -6.37 9.85
C LEU A 37 -23.71 -6.20 8.85
N VAL A 38 -23.46 -6.47 7.56
CA VAL A 38 -24.52 -6.59 6.55
C VAL A 38 -24.58 -8.06 6.15
N ILE A 39 -25.57 -8.77 6.67
CA ILE A 39 -25.95 -10.09 6.16
C ILE A 39 -26.83 -9.84 4.93
N ILE A 40 -26.33 -10.17 3.74
CA ILE A 40 -27.15 -10.23 2.53
C ILE A 40 -27.60 -11.68 2.36
N VAL A 41 -28.85 -11.98 2.76
CA VAL A 41 -29.54 -13.19 2.31
C VAL A 41 -30.29 -12.84 1.03
N THR A 42 -29.81 -13.34 -0.11
CA THR A 42 -30.53 -13.24 -1.37
C THR A 42 -31.42 -14.47 -1.53
N MET A 43 -32.69 -14.37 -1.16
CA MET A 43 -33.72 -15.30 -1.64
C MET A 43 -34.27 -14.77 -2.96
N VAL A 44 -34.04 -15.51 -4.04
CA VAL A 44 -34.70 -15.25 -5.32
C VAL A 44 -35.96 -16.11 -5.37
N VAL A 45 -37.12 -15.50 -5.13
CA VAL A 45 -38.42 -16.13 -5.37
C VAL A 45 -38.88 -15.72 -6.76
N VAL A 46 -38.86 -16.67 -7.70
CA VAL A 46 -39.53 -16.50 -9.00
C VAL A 46 -40.88 -17.19 -8.92
N THR A 47 -41.95 -16.41 -8.76
CA THR A 47 -43.31 -16.90 -9.00
C THR A 47 -43.67 -16.61 -10.46
N SER A 48 -43.78 -17.67 -11.26
CA SER A 48 -44.48 -17.59 -12.54
C SER A 48 -45.49 -18.74 -12.66
N PHE A 49 -46.74 -18.32 -12.71
CA PHE A 49 -47.93 -19.14 -12.84
C PHE A 49 -48.11 -19.50 -14.32
N ARG A 50 -47.67 -20.70 -14.72
CA ARG A 50 -48.39 -21.63 -15.62
C ARG A 50 -47.47 -22.78 -16.03
N LYS A 51 -48.02 -23.99 -15.87
CA LYS A 51 -47.48 -25.30 -16.25
C LYS A 51 -46.62 -25.26 -17.52
N LYS A 52 -45.33 -25.62 -17.39
CA LYS A 52 -44.59 -26.54 -18.28
C LYS A 52 -43.16 -26.74 -17.75
N LEU A 53 -42.74 -28.01 -17.80
CA LEU A 53 -41.41 -28.60 -17.60
C LEU A 53 -40.23 -27.62 -17.39
N LEU A 54 -39.56 -27.76 -16.24
CA LEU A 54 -38.24 -27.18 -15.96
C LEU A 54 -37.15 -28.19 -16.34
N THR A 55 -36.45 -27.95 -17.45
CA THR A 55 -35.14 -28.54 -17.73
C THR A 55 -34.07 -27.55 -17.32
N PHE A 56 -33.26 -27.92 -16.33
CA PHE A 56 -32.08 -27.15 -15.91
C PHE A 56 -30.92 -27.45 -16.85
N SER A 57 -30.47 -26.44 -17.60
CA SER A 57 -29.22 -26.50 -18.36
C SER A 57 -28.16 -25.72 -17.60
N LEU A 58 -27.17 -26.45 -17.07
CA LEU A 58 -26.04 -25.91 -16.34
C LEU A 58 -24.95 -25.54 -17.37
N LEU A 59 -24.84 -24.27 -17.74
CA LEU A 59 -23.71 -23.78 -18.55
C LEU A 59 -22.50 -23.54 -17.64
N LEU A 60 -21.55 -24.47 -17.66
CA LEU A 60 -20.20 -24.31 -17.11
C LEU A 60 -19.34 -23.56 -18.13
N PHE A 61 -19.02 -22.29 -17.86
CA PHE A 61 -17.98 -21.57 -18.58
C PHE A 61 -16.60 -21.98 -18.05
N PHE A 62 -15.87 -22.78 -18.83
CA PHE A 62 -14.44 -22.99 -18.63
C PHE A 62 -13.68 -21.82 -19.26
N ILE A 63 -13.15 -20.91 -18.43
CA ILE A 63 -12.18 -19.92 -18.88
C ILE A 63 -10.81 -20.60 -18.93
N HIS A 64 -10.33 -20.86 -20.14
CA HIS A 64 -8.97 -21.33 -20.40
C HIS A 64 -8.03 -20.11 -20.39
N VAL A 65 -7.34 -19.86 -19.28
CA VAL A 65 -6.28 -18.84 -19.23
C VAL A 65 -4.99 -19.50 -19.72
N HIS A 66 -4.56 -19.11 -20.93
CA HIS A 66 -3.24 -19.46 -21.44
C HIS A 66 -2.17 -18.73 -20.63
N ASN A 67 -1.45 -19.48 -19.80
CA ASN A 67 -0.22 -19.04 -19.16
C ASN A 67 0.91 -19.09 -20.19
N SER A 68 1.50 -17.94 -20.51
CA SER A 68 2.76 -17.86 -21.25
C SER A 68 3.45 -16.55 -20.91
N PHE A 69 4.46 -16.60 -20.04
CA PHE A 69 5.83 -16.28 -20.43
C PHE A 69 6.77 -16.60 -19.26
N ALA A 70 7.54 -17.68 -19.42
CA ALA A 70 8.72 -17.94 -18.62
C ALA A 70 9.89 -17.18 -19.24
N LYS A 71 10.58 -16.35 -18.44
CA LYS A 71 11.96 -15.94 -18.72
C LYS A 71 12.77 -16.20 -17.45
N THR A 72 13.39 -17.36 -17.42
CA THR A 72 14.35 -17.78 -16.40
C THR A 72 15.69 -17.14 -16.70
N GLU A 73 16.10 -16.20 -15.86
CA GLU A 73 17.49 -15.74 -15.79
C GLU A 73 18.21 -16.61 -14.76
N LYS A 74 19.18 -17.38 -15.23
CA LYS A 74 20.10 -18.16 -14.42
C LYS A 74 21.04 -17.19 -13.70
N ASP A 75 21.06 -17.26 -12.37
CA ASP A 75 22.23 -16.84 -11.60
C ASP A 75 22.62 -18.03 -10.71
N GLU A 76 23.77 -18.62 -11.02
CA GLU A 76 24.27 -19.85 -10.42
C GLU A 76 25.24 -19.52 -9.29
N THR A 77 25.03 -20.22 -8.17
CA THR A 77 26.03 -20.69 -7.21
C THR A 77 26.69 -19.70 -6.25
N GLY A 78 26.51 -19.97 -4.95
CA GLY A 78 27.55 -19.68 -3.96
C GLY A 78 27.03 -19.14 -2.64
N ASP A 79 26.90 -20.06 -1.67
CA ASP A 79 26.88 -19.83 -0.23
C ASP A 79 25.51 -19.65 0.49
N LYS A 80 25.34 -20.46 1.53
CA LYS A 80 24.10 -20.65 2.32
C LYS A 80 24.07 -19.75 3.56
N HIS A 81 24.51 -18.51 3.38
CA HIS A 81 24.05 -17.39 4.18
C HIS A 81 23.28 -16.50 3.23
N ALA A 82 21.95 -16.56 3.29
CA ALA A 82 21.07 -15.69 2.52
C ALA A 82 21.49 -14.25 2.77
N VAL A 83 22.25 -13.66 1.85
CA VAL A 83 22.45 -12.21 1.80
C VAL A 83 21.07 -11.66 1.54
N LYS A 84 20.35 -11.30 2.61
CA LYS A 84 19.02 -10.75 2.54
C LYS A 84 19.15 -9.44 1.76
N ARG A 85 18.75 -9.46 0.49
CA ARG A 85 18.92 -8.31 -0.41
C ARG A 85 18.07 -7.17 0.10
N CYS A 86 18.70 -6.15 0.67
CA CYS A 86 18.05 -4.90 1.04
C CYS A 86 18.18 -3.87 -0.08
N TYR A 87 17.31 -2.86 -0.05
CA TYR A 87 17.25 -1.79 -1.04
C TYR A 87 18.06 -0.58 -0.60
N ASN A 88 18.98 -0.12 -1.47
CA ASN A 88 19.75 1.11 -1.30
C ASN A 88 19.58 2.09 -2.48
N LYS A 89 18.70 1.78 -3.44
CA LYS A 89 18.36 2.64 -4.59
C LYS A 89 16.85 2.86 -4.65
N TRP A 90 16.43 4.13 -4.67
CA TRP A 90 15.00 4.51 -4.67
C TRP A 90 14.22 3.89 -5.83
N ASN A 91 14.66 4.08 -7.08
CA ASN A 91 13.89 3.63 -8.24
C ASN A 91 13.61 2.11 -8.19
N LYS A 92 14.64 1.30 -7.90
CA LYS A 92 14.45 -0.14 -7.78
C LYS A 92 13.52 -0.53 -6.63
N PHE A 93 13.62 0.15 -5.49
CA PHE A 93 12.71 -0.06 -4.36
C PHE A 93 11.26 0.29 -4.71
N ARG A 94 11.05 1.49 -5.27
CA ARG A 94 9.75 1.98 -5.73
C ARG A 94 9.13 1.01 -6.73
N ASP A 95 9.88 0.63 -7.76
CA ASP A 95 9.38 -0.22 -8.85
C ASP A 95 9.04 -1.62 -8.33
N ASP A 96 9.94 -2.26 -7.58
CA ASP A 96 9.70 -3.61 -7.02
C ASP A 96 8.50 -3.62 -6.03
N VAL A 97 8.29 -2.54 -5.26
CA VAL A 97 7.10 -2.42 -4.38
C VAL A 97 5.83 -2.19 -5.19
N SER A 98 5.86 -1.30 -6.18
CA SER A 98 4.68 -0.93 -6.99
C SER A 98 4.22 -2.07 -7.91
N ASP A 99 5.17 -2.88 -8.41
CA ASP A 99 4.88 -4.06 -9.23
C ASP A 99 4.42 -5.27 -8.39
N SER A 100 4.55 -5.20 -7.06
CA SER A 100 4.17 -6.28 -6.15
C SER A 100 2.67 -6.59 -6.22
N LYS A 101 2.35 -7.88 -6.25
CA LYS A 101 0.96 -8.37 -6.08
C LYS A 101 0.61 -8.64 -4.61
N GLY A 102 1.46 -8.20 -3.68
CA GLY A 102 1.30 -8.41 -2.25
C GLY A 102 2.15 -9.56 -1.68
N TYR A 103 1.92 -9.85 -0.40
CA TYR A 103 2.58 -10.93 0.35
C TYR A 103 4.10 -10.89 0.31
N ALA A 104 4.66 -9.68 0.37
CA ALA A 104 6.08 -9.43 0.20
C ALA A 104 6.64 -8.52 1.30
N GLU A 105 7.89 -8.76 1.66
CA GLU A 105 8.67 -7.93 2.57
C GLU A 105 9.76 -7.20 1.78
N PHE A 106 9.81 -5.89 1.92
CA PHE A 106 10.79 -5.01 1.30
C PHE A 106 11.62 -4.35 2.38
N VAL A 107 12.91 -4.70 2.42
CA VAL A 107 13.85 -4.22 3.44
C VAL A 107 14.71 -3.11 2.88
N ILE A 108 14.67 -1.93 3.46
CA ILE A 108 15.58 -0.82 3.15
C ILE A 108 16.89 -1.05 3.91
N CYS A 109 18.04 -0.89 3.25
CA CYS A 109 19.32 -1.08 3.92
C CYS A 109 19.52 -0.03 5.04
N PRO A 110 20.05 -0.39 6.22
CA PRO A 110 20.34 0.59 7.27
C PRO A 110 21.20 1.76 6.79
N GLY A 111 20.90 2.97 7.27
CA GLY A 111 21.55 4.23 6.91
C GLY A 111 21.19 4.78 5.54
N THR A 112 20.33 4.09 4.78
CA THR A 112 19.94 4.53 3.44
C THR A 112 19.09 5.78 3.49
N THR A 113 19.44 6.77 2.67
CA THR A 113 18.61 7.94 2.42
C THR A 113 18.10 7.90 0.98
N PHE A 114 16.80 7.71 0.80
CA PHE A 114 16.12 7.83 -0.48
C PHE A 114 15.74 9.27 -0.75
N LYS A 115 15.96 9.69 -2.00
CA LYS A 115 15.53 10.97 -2.56
C LYS A 115 14.62 10.67 -3.73
N PRO A 116 13.29 10.72 -3.55
CA PRO A 116 12.36 10.41 -4.62
C PRO A 116 12.58 11.30 -5.84
N GLY A 117 12.77 10.67 -7.00
CA GLY A 117 12.81 11.37 -8.28
C GLY A 117 11.40 11.54 -8.84
N THR A 118 11.13 12.68 -9.46
CA THR A 118 9.86 12.91 -10.17
C THR A 118 9.75 12.01 -11.39
N TYR A 119 8.58 11.42 -11.58
CA TYR A 119 8.21 10.70 -12.80
C TYR A 119 6.82 11.11 -13.26
N THR A 120 6.52 10.88 -14.54
CA THR A 120 5.24 11.26 -15.14
C THR A 120 4.47 10.00 -15.53
N GLN A 121 3.20 9.93 -15.13
CA GLN A 121 2.29 8.84 -15.48
C GLN A 121 0.91 9.42 -15.74
N GLY A 122 0.26 9.06 -16.87
CA GLY A 122 -1.09 9.55 -17.17
C GLY A 122 -1.26 11.07 -17.21
N GLY A 123 -0.17 11.83 -17.49
CA GLY A 123 -0.18 13.30 -17.48
C GLY A 123 -0.03 13.95 -16.09
N GLY A 124 0.04 13.16 -15.02
CA GLY A 124 0.36 13.63 -13.66
C GLY A 124 1.86 13.50 -13.35
N THR A 125 2.35 14.29 -12.39
CA THR A 125 3.71 14.20 -11.84
C THR A 125 3.66 13.57 -10.46
N PHE A 126 4.49 12.55 -10.25
CA PHE A 126 4.51 11.74 -9.04
C PHE A 126 5.93 11.58 -8.53
N THR A 127 6.06 11.30 -7.24
CA THR A 127 7.34 10.95 -6.61
C THR A 127 7.23 9.74 -5.70
N ASP A 128 6.02 9.37 -5.33
CA ASP A 128 5.71 8.29 -4.42
C ASP A 128 6.02 6.90 -5.00
N LEU A 129 6.07 5.93 -4.10
CA LEU A 129 5.82 4.53 -4.43
C LEU A 129 4.35 4.22 -4.18
N GLU A 130 3.79 3.30 -4.95
CA GLU A 130 2.40 2.90 -4.81
C GLU A 130 2.29 1.49 -4.23
N ILE A 131 1.36 1.28 -3.30
CA ILE A 131 1.07 -0.04 -2.72
C ILE A 131 -0.33 -0.45 -3.18
N ASN A 132 -0.38 -1.41 -4.11
CA ASN A 132 -1.63 -1.93 -4.71
C ASN A 132 -1.90 -3.40 -4.39
N GLY A 133 -1.27 -3.94 -3.34
CA GLY A 133 -1.43 -5.34 -2.94
C GLY A 133 -1.62 -5.52 -1.43
N PRO A 134 -2.14 -6.68 -0.98
CA PRO A 134 -2.26 -7.02 0.44
C PRO A 134 -0.92 -7.44 1.04
N SER A 135 -0.81 -7.41 2.36
CA SER A 135 0.27 -8.04 3.14
C SER A 135 1.68 -7.60 2.71
N ILE A 136 1.84 -6.32 2.40
CA ILE A 136 3.13 -5.71 2.07
C ILE A 136 3.76 -5.14 3.34
N SER A 137 5.02 -5.49 3.59
CA SER A 137 5.81 -4.95 4.69
C SER A 137 6.99 -4.16 4.16
N ILE A 138 7.10 -2.88 4.54
CA ILE A 138 8.26 -2.03 4.29
C ILE A 138 9.00 -1.86 5.61
N LEU A 139 10.22 -2.36 5.69
CA LEU A 139 11.04 -2.36 6.91
C LEU A 139 12.33 -1.59 6.70
N CYS A 140 12.70 -0.74 7.65
CA CYS A 140 14.05 -0.20 7.74
C CYS A 140 14.97 -1.20 8.48
N GLY A 141 15.91 -1.82 7.76
CA GLY A 141 16.65 -2.97 8.27
C GLY A 141 15.75 -4.19 8.50
N GLU A 142 16.34 -5.31 8.93
CA GLU A 142 15.61 -6.58 9.04
C GLU A 142 14.58 -6.62 10.17
N ASP A 143 14.79 -5.83 11.23
CA ASP A 143 13.89 -5.73 12.39
C ASP A 143 12.85 -4.60 12.24
N GLY A 144 13.04 -3.72 11.24
CA GLY A 144 12.19 -2.55 11.03
C GLY A 144 12.33 -1.49 12.12
N ALA A 145 13.47 -1.41 12.80
CA ALA A 145 13.72 -0.43 13.86
C ALA A 145 14.15 0.93 13.29
N TYR A 146 13.71 2.01 13.93
CA TYR A 146 14.11 3.38 13.60
C TYR A 146 15.62 3.63 13.75
N ASP A 147 16.26 2.91 14.67
CA ASP A 147 17.72 3.02 14.92
C ASP A 147 18.57 2.58 13.71
N ASN A 148 17.96 1.90 12.73
CA ASN A 148 18.57 1.62 11.44
C ASN A 148 18.64 2.84 10.51
N LYS A 149 18.04 3.98 10.86
CA LYS A 149 18.24 5.31 10.22
C LYS A 149 17.90 5.36 8.72
N CYS A 150 16.87 4.64 8.27
CA CYS A 150 16.39 4.79 6.89
C CYS A 150 15.55 6.05 6.75
N THR A 151 15.86 6.87 5.76
CA THR A 151 15.18 8.14 5.51
C THR A 151 14.65 8.20 4.08
N ILE A 152 13.42 8.67 3.91
CA ILE A 152 12.88 9.13 2.63
C ILE A 152 12.73 10.63 2.73
N THR A 153 13.40 11.37 1.83
CA THR A 153 13.42 12.83 1.89
C THR A 153 13.18 13.52 0.56
N GLY A 154 12.34 14.56 0.59
CA GLY A 154 11.98 15.35 -0.57
C GLY A 154 10.85 14.74 -1.40
N GLY A 155 10.56 15.36 -2.55
CA GLY A 155 9.46 14.94 -3.42
C GLY A 155 8.11 15.52 -3.01
N LEU A 156 7.09 15.25 -3.83
CA LEU A 156 5.71 15.66 -3.57
C LEU A 156 5.14 14.80 -2.44
N SER A 157 5.16 13.48 -2.65
CA SER A 157 4.74 12.47 -1.70
C SER A 157 5.73 11.30 -1.65
N HIS A 158 5.73 10.54 -0.55
CA HIS A 158 6.64 9.39 -0.38
C HIS A 158 5.98 8.03 -0.65
N ILE A 159 4.78 7.80 -0.10
CA ILE A 159 4.04 6.53 -0.23
C ILE A 159 2.57 6.80 -0.49
N THR A 160 2.00 6.13 -1.48
CA THR A 160 0.56 6.09 -1.72
C THR A 160 0.02 4.67 -1.54
N ILE A 161 -1.03 4.52 -0.74
CA ILE A 161 -1.82 3.29 -0.63
C ILE A 161 -2.98 3.42 -1.61
N GLY A 162 -2.89 2.71 -2.74
CA GLY A 162 -3.84 2.84 -3.84
C GLY A 162 -5.16 2.11 -3.59
N ASP A 163 -6.08 2.21 -4.54
CA ASP A 163 -7.47 1.71 -4.43
C ASP A 163 -7.56 0.18 -4.40
N ASP A 164 -6.53 -0.52 -4.91
CA ASP A 164 -6.43 -1.98 -4.88
C ASP A 164 -5.60 -2.49 -3.68
N ALA A 165 -5.13 -1.59 -2.81
CA ALA A 165 -4.41 -1.96 -1.62
C ALA A 165 -5.24 -2.91 -0.75
N GLY A 166 -4.61 -3.96 -0.24
CA GLY A 166 -5.28 -4.93 0.62
C GLY A 166 -5.09 -4.70 2.12
N ALA A 167 -5.49 -5.69 2.89
CA ALA A 167 -5.23 -5.79 4.32
C ALA A 167 -3.75 -6.04 4.65
N ASN A 168 -3.36 -5.82 5.91
CA ASN A 168 -2.06 -6.19 6.50
C ASN A 168 -0.84 -5.43 5.95
N ILE A 169 -0.99 -4.15 5.63
CA ILE A 169 0.16 -3.32 5.23
C ILE A 169 0.94 -2.90 6.48
N LEU A 170 2.26 -3.02 6.47
CA LEU A 170 3.16 -2.59 7.55
C LEU A 170 4.23 -1.66 6.99
N ILE A 171 4.43 -0.51 7.64
CA ILE A 171 5.56 0.38 7.40
C ILE A 171 6.27 0.57 8.74
N SER A 172 7.55 0.23 8.82
CA SER A 172 8.29 0.21 10.08
C SER A 172 9.67 0.84 10.00
N GLY A 173 10.02 1.70 10.96
CA GLY A 173 11.38 2.19 11.17
C GLY A 173 11.84 3.28 10.21
N VAL A 174 10.93 3.88 9.43
CA VAL A 174 11.27 4.84 8.37
C VAL A 174 11.09 6.28 8.85
N LYS A 175 12.09 7.13 8.61
CA LYS A 175 11.96 8.58 8.72
C LYS A 175 11.43 9.16 7.41
N PHE A 176 10.35 9.92 7.47
CA PHE A 176 9.78 10.67 6.35
C PHE A 176 10.02 12.17 6.58
N GLU A 177 10.76 12.84 5.69
CA GLU A 177 10.98 14.28 5.82
C GLU A 177 10.92 15.08 4.52
N LYS A 178 10.44 16.34 4.59
CA LYS A 178 10.45 17.28 3.46
C LYS A 178 9.63 16.85 2.24
N ALA A 179 8.57 16.06 2.42
CA ALA A 179 7.52 15.97 1.41
C ALA A 179 6.83 17.34 1.27
N THR A 180 6.54 17.78 0.05
CA THR A 180 5.87 19.06 -0.24
C THR A 180 4.35 18.96 -0.39
N ASP A 181 3.80 17.75 -0.36
CA ASP A 181 2.36 17.51 -0.20
C ASP A 181 2.10 16.60 1.01
N SER A 182 2.60 15.37 0.98
CA SER A 182 2.19 14.35 1.95
C SER A 182 3.22 13.23 2.13
N ALA A 183 3.51 12.85 3.38
CA ALA A 183 4.41 11.71 3.60
C ALA A 183 3.77 10.39 3.18
N ILE A 184 2.50 10.19 3.55
CA ILE A 184 1.73 8.99 3.20
C ILE A 184 0.32 9.41 2.80
N ASN A 185 -0.10 9.01 1.60
CA ASN A 185 -1.47 9.09 1.12
C ASN A 185 -2.15 7.73 1.23
N ALA A 186 -3.39 7.69 1.72
CA ALA A 186 -4.13 6.44 1.81
C ALA A 186 -5.55 6.57 1.24
N PHE A 187 -5.77 5.90 0.10
CA PHE A 187 -7.04 5.84 -0.64
C PHE A 187 -7.70 4.46 -0.60
N GLY A 188 -7.00 3.43 -0.09
CA GLY A 188 -7.44 2.04 -0.13
C GLY A 188 -8.87 1.75 0.39
N PRO A 189 -9.40 0.57 0.05
CA PRO A 189 -10.78 0.21 0.31
C PRO A 189 -11.05 0.07 1.82
N VAL A 190 -12.32 0.07 2.21
CA VAL A 190 -12.74 0.02 3.63
C VAL A 190 -12.25 -1.21 4.38
N THR A 191 -11.88 -2.28 3.66
CA THR A 191 -11.32 -3.52 4.20
C THR A 191 -9.83 -3.44 4.48
N SER A 192 -9.17 -2.36 4.05
CA SER A 192 -7.72 -2.24 4.14
C SER A 192 -7.32 -1.65 5.47
N HIS A 193 -6.23 -2.20 6.01
CA HIS A 193 -5.63 -1.75 7.24
C HIS A 193 -4.13 -1.71 7.10
N MET A 194 -3.58 -0.59 7.57
CA MET A 194 -2.16 -0.31 7.59
C MET A 194 -1.72 -0.08 9.02
N LYS A 195 -0.53 -0.59 9.36
CA LYS A 195 0.17 -0.30 10.61
C LYS A 195 1.42 0.51 10.28
N ILE A 196 1.55 1.65 10.93
CA ILE A 196 2.77 2.45 10.93
C ILE A 196 3.41 2.28 12.31
N ARG A 197 4.65 1.81 12.34
CA ARG A 197 5.35 1.45 13.58
C ARG A 197 6.74 2.07 13.60
N ASP A 198 7.10 2.73 14.70
CA ASP A 198 8.47 3.26 14.88
C ASP A 198 8.94 4.16 13.72
N CYS A 199 8.02 4.95 13.16
CA CYS A 199 8.31 5.90 12.10
C CYS A 199 8.36 7.32 12.68
N VAL A 200 9.14 8.18 12.03
CA VAL A 200 9.26 9.60 12.38
C VAL A 200 8.86 10.45 11.19
N PHE A 201 8.03 11.47 11.42
CA PHE A 201 7.56 12.41 10.41
C PHE A 201 8.07 13.81 10.78
N GLU A 202 8.86 14.43 9.91
CA GLU A 202 9.49 15.73 10.18
C GLU A 202 9.42 16.65 8.98
N ARG A 203 9.01 17.91 9.17
CA ARG A 203 9.06 18.95 8.12
C ARG A 203 8.39 18.51 6.82
N ASN A 204 7.30 17.74 6.91
CA ASN A 204 6.47 17.45 5.75
C ASN A 204 5.42 18.56 5.70
N GLU A 205 5.44 19.33 4.62
CA GLU A 205 4.57 20.47 4.43
C GLU A 205 3.54 20.07 3.38
N SER A 206 2.26 20.28 3.67
CA SER A 206 1.24 20.28 2.64
C SER A 206 1.12 21.73 2.19
N ASP A 207 1.23 21.96 0.88
CA ASP A 207 1.01 23.25 0.23
C ASP A 207 -0.48 23.61 0.23
N GLY A 208 -1.12 23.59 1.41
CA GLY A 208 -2.57 23.70 1.62
C GLY A 208 -3.31 24.40 0.49
N GLY A 209 -3.83 23.59 -0.44
CA GLY A 209 -4.74 24.04 -1.49
C GLY A 209 -6.06 24.54 -0.93
#